data_AF-A0A083ZZJ4-F1
#
_entry.id   AF-A0A083ZZJ4-F1
#
_cell.length_a   1.000
_cell.length_b   1.000
_cell.length_c   1.000
_cell.angle_alpha   90.00
_cell.angle_beta   90.00
_cell.angle_gamma   90.00
#
_symmetry.space_group_name_H-M   'P 1'
#
loop_
_entity.id
_entity.type
_entity.pdbx_description
1 polymer ?
#
loop_
_entity_poly.entity_id
_entity_poly.type
_entity_poly.pdbx_seq_one_letter_code
_entity_poly.pdbx_strand_id
1 'polypeptide(L)' 'MNSLAATNRLPQLRCLALPGGAHPVRFHYQRRIASHWVPCNYGRAAAILEVIKRRRRTDGKAN' A
#
# COMPACT_ATOMS: atom_id res chain seq x y z
N MET A 1 -3.95 18.33 -6.35
CA MET A 1 -3.38 17.08 -6.89
C MET A 1 -4.00 15.90 -6.13
N ASN A 2 -5.15 15.40 -6.58
CA ASN A 2 -5.81 14.26 -5.95
C ASN A 2 -5.34 12.99 -6.67
N SER A 3 -4.59 12.13 -5.97
CA SER A 3 -4.17 10.87 -6.58
C SER A 3 -5.39 10.01 -6.91
N LEU A 4 -5.41 9.36 -8.08
CA LEU A 4 -6.45 8.41 -8.49
C LEU A 4 -6.78 7.36 -7.41
N ALA A 5 -5.81 7.03 -6.57
CA ALA A 5 -6.00 6.15 -5.43
C ALA A 5 -6.93 6.73 -4.35
N ALA A 6 -6.89 8.03 -4.10
CA ALA A 6 -7.81 8.70 -3.17
C ALA A 6 -9.24 8.76 -3.72
N THR A 7 -9.39 9.07 -5.02
CA THR A 7 -10.70 9.11 -5.69
C THR A 7 -11.35 7.72 -5.74
N ASN A 8 -10.57 6.68 -6.00
CA ASN A 8 -11.08 5.32 -6.14
C ASN A 8 -11.19 4.54 -4.81
N ARG A 9 -11.08 5.21 -3.64
CA ARG A 9 -11.06 4.55 -2.31
C ARG A 9 -10.08 3.37 -2.27
N LEU A 10 -8.96 3.46 -2.98
CA LEU A 10 -7.97 2.40 -3.03
C LEU A 10 -7.06 2.52 -1.82
N PRO A 11 -6.86 1.44 -1.06
CA PRO A 11 -5.92 1.45 0.04
C PRO A 11 -4.52 1.79 -0.50
N GLN A 12 -3.83 2.73 0.15
CA GLN A 12 -2.47 3.11 -0.23
C GLN A 12 -1.47 2.37 0.67
N LEU A 13 -0.41 1.84 0.07
CA LEU A 13 0.64 1.09 0.72
C LEU A 13 2.00 1.67 0.29
N ARG A 14 2.93 1.83 1.22
CA ARG A 14 4.32 2.19 0.95
C ARG A 14 5.28 1.30 1.74
N CYS A 15 6.48 1.12 1.20
CA CYS A 15 7.59 0.46 1.87
C CYS A 15 8.65 1.53 2.18
N LEU A 16 9.14 1.57 3.41
CA LEU A 16 10.21 2.48 3.81
C LEU A 16 11.41 1.65 4.28
N ALA A 17 12.60 2.00 3.79
CA ALA A 17 13.85 1.53 4.34
C ALA A 17 14.14 2.30 5.64
N LEU A 18 14.53 1.59 6.71
CA LEU A 18 14.95 2.28 7.93
C LEU A 18 16.38 2.83 7.77
N PRO A 19 16.60 4.13 8.04
CA PRO A 19 17.94 4.68 8.10
C PRO A 19 18.70 4.04 9.27
N GLY A 20 19.94 3.60 9.03
CA GLY A 20 20.79 2.93 10.02
C GLY A 20 20.68 1.41 10.08
N GLY A 21 19.93 0.78 9.15
CA GLY A 21 19.87 -0.68 9.05
C GLY A 21 21.17 -1.29 8.53
N ALA A 22 22.11 -1.58 9.42
CA ALA A 22 23.17 -2.54 9.13
C ALA A 22 22.53 -3.85 8.64
N HIS A 23 23.10 -4.43 7.58
CA HIS A 23 22.57 -5.60 6.90
C HIS A 23 22.03 -6.68 7.87
N PRO A 24 20.81 -7.21 7.64
CA PRO A 24 19.87 -6.87 6.57
C PRO A 24 19.12 -5.55 6.84
N VAL A 25 18.99 -4.72 5.79
CA VAL A 25 18.17 -3.51 5.76
C VAL A 25 16.76 -3.84 6.25
N ARG A 26 16.38 -3.28 7.40
CA ARG A 26 15.03 -3.45 7.94
C ARG A 26 14.07 -2.59 7.13
N PHE A 27 13.12 -3.24 6.47
CA PHE A 27 12.02 -2.59 5.77
C PHE A 27 10.78 -2.58 6.66
N HIS A 28 10.02 -1.48 6.65
CA HIS A 28 8.68 -1.44 7.21
C HIS A 28 7.65 -1.09 6.15
N TYR A 29 6.56 -1.86 6.14
CA TYR A 29 5.37 -1.52 5.38
C TYR A 29 4.55 -0.52 6.18
N GLN A 30 3.95 0.44 5.47
CA GLN A 30 2.99 1.37 6.04
C GLN A 30 1.77 1.44 5.13
N ARG A 31 0.59 1.46 5.74
CA ARG A 31 -0.68 1.70 5.06
C ARG A 31 -1.20 3.09 5.37
N ARG A 32 -1.91 3.69 4.43
CA ARG A 32 -2.61 4.96 4.69
C ARG A 32 -3.97 4.68 5.32
N ILE A 33 -4.23 5.30 6.47
CA ILE A 33 -5.54 5.32 7.13
C ILE A 33 -5.95 6.80 7.21
N ALA A 34 -7.05 7.15 6.53
CA ALA A 34 -7.44 8.54 6.30
C ALA A 34 -6.26 9.36 5.73
N SER A 35 -5.60 10.17 6.56
CA SER A 35 -4.47 11.01 6.20
C SER A 35 -3.13 10.61 6.85
N HIS A 36 -3.10 9.51 7.62
CA HIS A 36 -1.91 9.07 8.36
C HIS A 36 -1.32 7.79 7.79
N TRP A 37 0.00 7.69 7.87
CA TRP A 37 0.74 6.47 7.55
C TRP A 37 0.95 5.65 8.83
N VAL A 38 0.39 4.45 8.85
CA VAL A 38 0.43 3.55 10.01
C VAL A 38 1.26 2.32 9.64
N PRO A 39 2.23 1.91 10.47
CA PRO A 39 3.01 0.70 10.23
C PRO A 39 2.13 -0.54 10.15
N CYS A 40 2.49 -1.46 9.27
CA CYS A 40 1.85 -2.75 9.14
C CYS A 40 2.88 -3.85 8.86
N ASN A 41 2.51 -5.08 9.18
CA ASN A 41 3.31 -6.25 8.88
C ASN A 41 3.13 -6.70 7.41
N TYR A 42 3.99 -7.63 6.98
CA TYR A 42 3.95 -8.19 5.62
C TYR A 42 2.59 -8.79 5.26
N GLY A 43 1.97 -9.56 6.15
CA GLY A 43 0.67 -10.19 5.89
C GLY A 43 -0.43 -9.16 5.60
N ARG A 44 -0.46 -8.06 6.34
CA ARG A 44 -1.42 -6.97 6.08
C ARG A 44 -1.11 -6.22 4.79
N ALA A 45 0.17 -6.02 4.48
CA ALA A 45 0.60 -5.43 3.21
C ALA A 45 0.16 -6.28 2.01
N ALA A 46 0.36 -7.61 2.10
CA ALA A 46 -0.08 -8.57 1.09
C ALA A 46 -1.60 -8.54 0.88
N ALA A 47 -2.38 -8.53 1.97
CA ALA A 47 -3.84 -8.43 1.89
C ALA A 47 -4.32 -7.15 1.18
N ILE A 48 -3.64 -6.02 1.43
CA ILE A 48 -3.93 -4.75 0.75
C ILE A 48 -3.62 -4.85 -0.75
N LEU A 49 -2.47 -5.43 -1.11
CA LEU A 49 -2.11 -5.64 -2.52
C LEU A 49 -3.12 -6.52 -3.25
N GLU A 50 -3.62 -7.57 -2.60
CA GLU A 50 -4.67 -8.44 -3.18
C GLU A 50 -5.98 -7.66 -3.44
N VAL A 51 -6.39 -6.77 -2.54
CA VAL A 51 -7.56 -5.90 -2.78
C VAL A 51 -7.33 -4.98 -3.97
N ILE A 52 -6.14 -4.38 -4.08
CA ILE A 52 -5.80 -3.50 -5.21
C ILE A 52 -5.81 -4.30 -6.53
N LYS A 53 -5.23 -5.50 -6.55
CA LYS A 53 -5.22 -6.39 -7.73
C LYS A 53 -6.64 -6.77 -8.15
N ARG A 54 -7.49 -7.18 -7.21
CA ARG A 54 -8.90 -7.52 -7.48
C ARG A 54 -9.65 -6.34 -8.10
N ARG A 55 -9.42 -5.14 -7.60
CA ARG A 55 -10.08 -3.93 -8.10
C ARG A 55 -9.57 -3.50 -9.48
N ARG A 56 -8.26 -3.62 -9.75
CA ARG A 56 -7.73 -3.42 -11.10
C ARG A 56 -8.33 -4.41 -12.10
N ARG A 57 -8.55 -5.67 -11.69
CA ARG A 57 -9.18 -6.69 -12.55
C ARG A 57 -10.65 -6.38 -12.86
N THR A 58 -11.38 -5.74 -11.94
CA THR A 58 -12.77 -5.33 -12.19
C THR A 58 -12.87 -4.09 -13.07
N ASP A 59 -11.99 -3.10 -12.87
CA ASP A 59 -11.94 -1.90 -13.73
C ASP A 59 -11.44 -2.23 -15.15
N GLY A 60 -10.54 -3.21 -15.31
CA GLY A 60 -10.06 -3.65 -16.63
C GLY A 60 -11.02 -4.52 -17.43
N LYS A 61 -12.24 -4.77 -16.94
CA LYS A 61 -13.29 -5.53 -17.65
C LYS A 61 -14.39 -4.63 -18.23
N ALA A 62 -14.25 -3.32 -18.08
CA ALA A 62 -15.09 -2.32 -18.72
C ALA A 62 -14.28 -1.59 -19.82
N ASN A 63 -13.86 -2.36 -20.84
CA ASN A 63 -13.49 -1.84 -22.14
C ASN A 63 -13.66 -2.94 -23.19
#